data_AF-A0A0J7IP48-F1
#
_entry.id   AF-A0A0J7IP48-F1
#
_cell.length_a   1.000
_cell.length_b   1.000
_cell.length_c   1.000
_cell.angle_alpha   90.00
_cell.angle_beta   90.00
_cell.angle_gamma   90.00
#
_symmetry.space_group_name_H-M   'P 1'
#
loop_
_entity.id
_entity.type
_entity.pdbx_description
1 polymer ?
#
loop_
_entity_poly.entity_id
_entity_poly.type
_entity_poly.pdbx_seq_one_letter_code
_entity_poly.pdbx_strand_id
1 'polypeptide(L)'
;MDKKLTLYVLKQNRKFKREIKELKKLFNENCNFKELLTVKEACDYYGFSEKTFYRYKDMGLKVIQKGRNTKVFVKKIDIEKFLNK
;
A
#
# COMPACT_ATOMS: atom_id res chain seq x y z
N MET A 1 -41.27 20.80 0.89
CA MET A 1 -40.32 20.07 0.03
C MET A 1 -41.09 18.95 -0.66
N ASP A 2 -40.99 18.84 -1.98
CA ASP A 2 -41.82 17.90 -2.74
C ASP A 2 -41.48 16.44 -2.38
N LYS A 3 -42.49 15.67 -1.93
CA LYS A 3 -42.31 14.35 -1.31
C LYS A 3 -41.65 13.35 -2.27
N LYS A 4 -41.91 13.49 -3.57
CA LYS A 4 -41.26 12.73 -4.65
C LYS A 4 -39.77 13.08 -4.79
N LEU A 5 -39.45 14.37 -4.74
CA LEU A 5 -38.06 14.84 -4.82
C LEU A 5 -37.25 14.34 -3.63
N THR A 6 -37.82 14.39 -2.42
CA THR A 6 -37.16 13.88 -1.21
C THR A 6 -36.87 12.37 -1.31
N LEU A 7 -37.82 11.57 -1.79
CA LEU A 7 -37.63 10.13 -2.02
C LEU A 7 -36.56 9.84 -3.07
N TYR A 8 -36.54 10.61 -4.16
CA TYR A 8 -35.53 10.48 -5.21
C TYR A 8 -34.13 10.77 -4.68
N VAL A 9 -33.96 11.89 -3.95
CA VAL A 9 -32.67 12.27 -3.34
C VAL A 9 -32.20 11.21 -2.34
N LEU A 10 -33.09 10.67 -1.51
CA LEU A 10 -32.75 9.59 -0.58
C LEU A 10 -32.29 8.31 -1.30
N LYS A 11 -32.92 7.96 -2.43
CA LYS A 11 -32.55 6.81 -3.24
C LYS A 11 -31.16 6.99 -3.87
N GLN A 12 -30.87 8.17 -4.43
CA GLN A 12 -29.55 8.47 -4.98
C GLN A 12 -28.47 8.50 -3.90
N ASN A 13 -28.74 9.11 -2.74
CA ASN A 13 -27.79 9.13 -1.62
C ASN A 13 -27.46 7.71 -1.11
N ARG A 14 -28.44 6.80 -1.08
CA ARG A 14 -28.19 5.39 -0.74
C ARG A 14 -27.33 4.69 -1.78
N LYS A 15 -27.55 4.97 -3.07
CA LYS A 15 -26.76 4.42 -4.18
C LYS A 15 -25.30 4.90 -4.09
N PHE A 16 -25.07 6.20 -4.00
CA PHE A 16 -23.73 6.77 -3.89
C PHE A 16 -22.97 6.29 -2.65
N LYS A 17 -23.65 6.12 -1.50
CA LYS A 17 -23.02 5.53 -0.30
C LYS A 17 -22.52 4.10 -0.54
N ARG A 18 -23.23 3.29 -1.34
CA ARG A 18 -22.79 1.93 -1.69
C ARG A 18 -21.58 1.95 -2.62
N GLU A 19 -21.63 2.77 -3.67
CA GLU A 19 -20.51 2.94 -4.62
C GLU A 19 -19.24 3.44 -3.91
N ILE A 20 -19.36 4.42 -3.01
CA ILE A 20 -18.22 4.89 -2.20
C ILE A 20 -17.65 3.77 -1.33
N LYS A 21 -18.50 2.91 -0.77
CA LYS A 21 -18.06 1.77 0.06
C LYS A 21 -17.30 0.74 -0.77
N GLU A 22 -17.77 0.43 -1.97
CA GLU A 22 -17.11 -0.48 -2.91
C GLU A 22 -15.79 0.10 -3.41
N LEU A 23 -15.76 1.39 -3.78
CA LEU A 23 -14.52 2.08 -4.15
C LEU A 23 -13.50 2.06 -3.01
N LYS A 24 -13.90 2.32 -1.76
CA LYS A 24 -13.00 2.22 -0.60
C LYS A 24 -12.50 0.79 -0.39
N LYS A 25 -13.34 -0.22 -0.61
CA LYS A 25 -12.94 -1.63 -0.51
C LYS A 25 -11.91 -1.98 -1.58
N LEU A 26 -12.16 -1.61 -2.83
CA LEU A 26 -11.22 -1.77 -3.95
C LEU A 26 -9.93 -0.99 -3.71
N PHE A 27 -10.00 0.20 -3.12
CA PHE A 27 -8.82 0.97 -2.76
C PHE A 27 -8.02 0.26 -1.66
N ASN A 28 -8.67 -0.32 -0.64
CA ASN A 28 -7.96 -1.08 0.39
C ASN A 28 -7.35 -2.40 -0.15
N GLU A 29 -8.06 -3.09 -1.04
CA GLU A 29 -7.60 -4.35 -1.64
C GLU A 29 -6.48 -4.10 -2.66
N ASN A 30 -6.60 -3.03 -3.46
CA ASN A 30 -5.66 -2.67 -4.53
C ASN A 30 -4.66 -1.57 -4.17
N CYS A 31 -4.65 -1.00 -2.96
CA CYS A 31 -3.61 -0.08 -2.48
C CYS A 31 -2.65 -0.72 -1.47
N ASN A 32 -2.44 -2.03 -1.58
CA ASN A 32 -1.21 -2.66 -1.07
C ASN A 32 0.06 -2.19 -1.85
N PHE A 33 -0.08 -1.29 -2.83
CA PHE A 33 1.02 -0.62 -3.54
C PHE A 33 1.65 0.54 -2.78
N LYS A 34 1.02 1.04 -1.70
CA LYS A 34 1.41 2.33 -1.11
C LYS A 34 2.81 2.36 -0.49
N GLU A 35 3.46 1.22 -0.35
CA GLU A 35 4.72 1.11 0.37
C GLU A 35 5.68 0.10 -0.23
N LEU A 36 5.50 -0.28 -1.50
CA LEU A 36 6.49 -1.09 -2.20
C LEU A 36 7.61 -0.16 -2.67
N LEU A 37 8.74 -0.19 -1.98
CA LEU A 37 9.93 0.56 -2.31
C LEU A 37 10.89 -0.33 -3.10
N THR A 38 11.56 0.28 -4.08
CA THR A 38 12.81 -0.26 -4.61
C THR A 38 13.92 -0.11 -3.58
N VAL A 39 15.03 -0.82 -3.79
CA VAL A 39 16.22 -0.72 -2.91
C VAL A 39 16.68 0.74 -2.78
N LYS A 40 16.75 1.48 -3.89
CA LYS A 40 17.17 2.89 -3.88
C LYS A 40 16.22 3.76 -3.06
N GLU A 41 14.92 3.66 -3.31
CA GLU A 41 13.92 4.44 -2.57
C GLU A 41 13.91 4.08 -1.08
N ALA A 42 14.16 2.82 -0.72
CA ALA A 42 14.31 2.41 0.67
C ALA A 42 15.56 3.01 1.32
N CYS A 43 16.69 3.03 0.61
CA CYS A 43 17.92 3.66 1.08
C CYS A 43 17.72 5.17 1.32
N ASP A 44 17.09 5.85 0.37
CA ASP A 44 16.82 7.29 0.44
C ASP A 44 15.84 7.63 1.57
N TYR A 45 14.80 6.82 1.76
CA TYR A 45 13.75 7.07 2.75
C TYR A 45 14.23 6.86 4.20
N TYR A 46 15.03 5.82 4.43
CA TYR A 46 15.50 5.45 5.78
C TYR A 46 16.94 5.91 6.06
N GLY A 47 17.61 6.53 5.09
CA GLY A 47 18.95 7.10 5.25
C GLY A 47 20.08 6.07 5.42
N PHE A 48 19.89 4.82 4.95
CA PHE A 48 20.94 3.79 5.01
C PHE A 48 21.55 3.53 3.64
N SER A 49 22.78 3.00 3.63
CA SER A 49 23.47 2.63 2.39
C SER A 49 22.88 1.37 1.75
N GLU A 50 23.03 1.23 0.43
CA GLU A 50 22.63 0.02 -0.29
C GLU A 50 23.33 -1.24 0.25
N LYS A 51 24.59 -1.13 0.68
CA LYS A 51 25.29 -2.23 1.37
C LYS A 51 24.57 -2.65 2.65
N THR A 52 24.09 -1.68 3.43
CA THR A 52 23.33 -1.94 4.64
C THR A 52 22.03 -2.66 4.33
N PHE A 53 21.33 -2.29 3.25
CA PHE A 53 20.12 -2.97 2.80
C PHE A 53 20.37 -4.45 2.48
N TYR A 54 21.42 -4.76 1.72
CA TYR A 54 21.77 -6.15 1.41
C TYR A 54 22.16 -6.94 2.66
N ARG A 55 22.86 -6.30 3.61
CA ARG A 55 23.13 -6.92 4.92
C ARG A 55 21.84 -7.24 5.67
N TYR A 56 20.85 -6.33 5.66
CA TYR A 56 19.55 -6.61 6.28
C TYR A 56 18.78 -7.72 5.58
N LYS A 57 18.87 -7.80 4.25
CA LYS A 57 18.34 -8.93 3.48
C LYS A 57 18.96 -10.25 3.94
N ASP A 58 20.27 -10.30 4.09
CA ASP A 58 20.99 -11.50 4.56
C ASP A 58 20.65 -11.84 6.02
N MET A 59 20.37 -10.82 6.85
CA MET A 59 19.87 -10.98 8.22
C MET A 59 18.40 -11.40 8.32
N GLY A 60 17.66 -11.47 7.19
CA GLY A 60 16.29 -11.96 7.14
C GLY A 60 15.21 -10.90 6.88
N LEU A 61 15.57 -9.71 6.40
CA LEU A 61 14.60 -8.74 5.89
C LEU A 61 13.83 -9.35 4.72
N LYS A 62 12.50 -9.34 4.81
CA LYS A 62 11.62 -9.88 3.76
C LYS A 62 11.64 -8.96 2.54
N VAL A 63 12.10 -9.49 1.41
CA VAL A 63 12.10 -8.80 0.12
C VAL A 63 11.32 -9.60 -0.93
N ILE A 64 10.79 -8.88 -1.91
CA ILE A 64 10.04 -9.44 -3.03
C ILE A 64 10.95 -9.38 -4.26
N GLN A 65 11.31 -10.55 -4.77
CA GLN A 65 12.09 -10.70 -6.00
C GLN A 65 11.47 -11.82 -6.84
N LYS A 66 11.01 -11.51 -8.06
CA LYS A 66 10.28 -12.48 -8.91
C LYS A 66 11.19 -13.49 -9.62
N GLY A 67 12.49 -13.21 -9.73
CA GLY A 67 13.47 -14.09 -10.36
C GLY A 67 14.92 -13.59 -10.22
N ARG A 68 15.90 -14.40 -10.68
CA ARG A 68 17.31 -14.00 -10.69
C ARG A 68 17.50 -12.73 -11.53
N ASN A 69 18.33 -11.80 -11.06
CA ASN A 69 18.62 -10.49 -11.67
C ASN A 69 17.40 -9.57 -11.89
N THR A 70 16.24 -9.88 -11.30
CA THR A 70 15.08 -8.96 -11.32
C THR A 70 15.20 -7.92 -10.22
N LYS A 71 14.53 -6.77 -10.42
CA LYS A 71 14.46 -5.70 -9.43
C LYS A 71 13.96 -6.24 -8.09
N VAL A 72 14.65 -5.85 -7.03
CA VAL A 72 14.28 -6.18 -5.65
C VAL A 72 13.37 -5.10 -5.12
N PHE A 73 12.26 -5.52 -4.54
CA PHE A 73 11.31 -4.63 -3.89
C PHE A 73 11.15 -5.03 -2.43
N VAL A 74 10.71 -4.09 -1.62
CA VAL A 74 10.50 -4.27 -0.18
C VAL A 74 9.29 -3.47 0.26
N LYS A 75 8.50 -3.99 1.20
CA LYS A 75 7.40 -3.22 1.77
C LYS A 75 7.92 -2.39 2.94
N LYS A 76 7.49 -1.13 3.09
CA LYS A 76 7.89 -0.30 4.25
C LYS A 76 7.56 -0.98 5.57
N ILE A 77 6.36 -1.56 5.72
CA ILE A 77 5.97 -2.34 6.91
C ILE A 77 7.01 -3.41 7.27
N ASP A 78 7.59 -4.09 6.29
CA ASP A 78 8.58 -5.16 6.54
C ASP A 78 9.92 -4.57 7.01
N ILE A 79 10.31 -3.39 6.52
CA ILE A 79 11.49 -2.65 7.03
C ILE A 79 11.24 -2.15 8.44
N GLU A 80 10.11 -1.49 8.70
CA GLU A 80 9.78 -0.94 10.03
C GLU A 80 9.72 -2.05 11.08
N LYS A 81 9.10 -3.20 10.75
CA LYS A 81 9.10 -4.38 11.63
C LYS A 81 10.48 -4.96 11.86
N PHE A 82 11.37 -4.89 10.88
CA PHE A 82 12.73 -5.38 11.01
C PHE A 82 13.60 -4.45 11.87
N LEU A 83 13.45 -3.13 11.72
CA LEU A 83 14.21 -2.13 12.48
C LEU A 83 13.74 -1.98 13.93
N ASN A 84 12.45 -2.19 14.20
CA ASN A 84 11.88 -2.12 15.55
C ASN A 84 11.96 -3.43 16.34
N LYS A 85 12.72 -4.41 15.85
CA LYS A 85 12.90 -5.72 16.47
C LYS A 85 14.11 -5.73 17.39
#